data_AF-A0A356KS59-F1
#
_entry.id   AF-A0A356KS59-F1
#
_cell.length_a   1.000
_cell.length_b   1.000
_cell.length_c   1.000
_cell.angle_alpha   90.00
_cell.angle_beta   90.00
_cell.angle_gamma   90.00
#
_symmetry.space_group_name_H-M   'P 1'
#
loop_
_entity.id
_entity.type
_entity.pdbx_description
1 polymer ?
#
loop_
_entity_poly.entity_id
_entity_poly.type
_entity_poly.pdbx_seq_one_letter_code
_entity_poly.pdbx_strand_id
1 'polypeptide(L)' 'MPKLVVVLRPGAEPEELPLGREPITMGREPENELQLDGLEVSRRHCRIEH' A
#
# COMPACT_ATOMS: atom_id res chain seq x y z
N MET A 1 -15.42 -4.16 9.85
CA MET A 1 -14.59 -3.10 9.26
C MET A 1 -13.53 -3.78 8.42
N PRO A 2 -13.45 -3.52 7.11
CA PRO A 2 -12.44 -4.12 6.26
C PRO A 2 -11.06 -3.59 6.61
N LYS A 3 -10.05 -4.40 6.32
CA LYS A 3 -8.65 -4.11 6.56
C LYS A 3 -7.84 -4.48 5.34
N LEU A 4 -6.81 -3.70 5.06
CA LEU A 4 -5.77 -4.05 4.10
C LEU A 4 -4.67 -4.79 4.88
N VAL A 5 -4.33 -6.00 4.45
CA VAL A 5 -3.23 -6.79 5.02
C VAL A 5 -2.07 -6.74 4.05
N VAL A 6 -0.95 -6.15 4.47
CA VAL A 6 0.22 -5.91 3.64
C VAL A 6 1.33 -6.90 4.01
N VAL A 7 1.88 -7.57 3.00
CA VAL A 7 3.06 -8.44 3.14
C VAL A 7 4.07 -8.03 2.08
N LEU A 8 5.08 -7.25 2.48
CA LEU A 8 6.06 -6.67 1.54
C LEU A 8 7.10 -7.67 1.06
N ARG A 9 7.45 -8.65 1.89
CA ARG A 9 8.49 -9.65 1.60
C ARG A 9 8.04 -11.02 2.11
N PRO A 10 8.46 -12.12 1.45
CA PRO A 10 8.21 -13.46 1.96
C PRO A 10 8.74 -13.61 3.40
N GLY A 11 7.87 -14.07 4.31
CA GLY A 11 8.22 -14.29 5.72
C GLY A 11 8.27 -13.03 6.59
N ALA A 12 7.95 -11.85 6.05
CA ALA A 12 7.73 -10.67 6.88
C ALA A 12 6.42 -10.80 7.67
N GLU A 13 6.41 -10.24 8.88
CA GLU A 13 5.17 -10.11 9.65
C GLU A 13 4.18 -9.23 8.87
N PRO A 14 2.92 -9.68 8.71
CA PRO A 14 1.90 -8.87 8.04
C PRO A 14 1.62 -7.58 8.80
N GLU A 15 1.45 -6.49 8.06
CA GLU A 15 0.95 -5.22 8.60
C GLU A 15 -0.54 -5.07 8.29
N GLU A 16 -1.33 -4.67 9.28
CA GLU A 16 -2.76 -4.39 9.10
C GLU A 16 -3.02 -2.89 9.06
N LEU A 17 -3.62 -2.42 7.96
CA LEU A 17 -4.06 -1.04 7.81
C LEU A 17 -5.59 -0.97 7.78
N PRO A 18 -6.20 -0.01 8.50
CA PRO A 18 -7.64 0.18 8.44
C PRO A 18 -8.04 0.67 7.05
N LEU A 19 -8.95 -0.05 6.37
CA LEU A 19 -9.54 0.44 5.12
C LEU A 19 -10.69 1.40 5.47
N GLY A 20 -10.36 2.69 5.53
CA GLY A 20 -11.24 3.77 5.98
C GLY A 20 -11.95 4.51 4.84
N ARG A 21 -12.44 5.72 5.16
CA ARG A 21 -13.00 6.66 4.17
C ARG A 21 -11.94 7.28 3.27
N GLU A 22 -10.75 7.53 3.83
CA GLU A 22 -9.64 8.05 3.06
C GLU A 22 -9.02 6.91 2.23
N PRO A 23 -8.78 7.15 0.94
CA PRO A 23 -8.24 6.14 0.05
C PRO A 23 -6.75 5.92 0.35
N ILE A 24 -6.31 4.67 0.33
CA ILE A 24 -4.90 4.32 0.51
C ILE A 24 -4.19 4.38 -0.84
N THR A 25 -3.10 5.14 -0.90
CA THR A 25 -2.25 5.30 -2.10
C THR A 25 -1.00 4.43 -2.06
N MET A 26 -0.64 3.82 -3.20
CA MET A 26 0.56 2.99 -3.36
C MET A 26 1.36 3.34 -4.62
N GLY A 27 2.69 3.36 -4.51
CA GLY A 27 3.61 3.62 -5.62
C GLY A 27 5.05 3.78 -5.15
N ARG A 28 6.00 3.94 -6.09
CA ARG A 28 7.43 4.02 -5.73
C ARG A 28 7.92 5.35 -5.19
N GLU A 29 7.17 6.41 -5.42
CA GLU A 29 7.55 7.74 -4.89
C GLU A 29 7.12 7.85 -3.41
N PRO A 30 7.86 8.62 -2.60
CA PRO A 30 7.64 8.70 -1.14
C PRO A 30 6.36 9.44 -0.74
N GLU A 31 5.63 10.07 -1.68
CA GLU A 31 4.36 10.74 -1.38
C GLU A 31 3.17 9.76 -1.28
N ASN A 32 3.34 8.50 -1.65
CA ASN A 32 2.32 7.47 -1.43
C ASN A 32 2.33 7.04 0.04
N GLU A 33 1.16 6.76 0.61
CA GLU A 33 1.06 6.21 1.98
C GLU A 33 1.83 4.89 2.13
N LEU A 34 1.76 4.06 1.10
CA LEU A 34 2.56 2.85 0.97
C LEU A 34 3.57 3.01 -0.16
N GLN A 35 4.79 3.38 0.22
CA GLN A 35 5.91 3.38 -0.71
C GLN A 35 6.33 1.94 -1.02
N LEU A 36 6.34 1.60 -2.31
CA LEU A 36 6.79 0.30 -2.81
C LEU A 36 8.06 0.48 -3.65
N ASP A 37 9.18 -0.06 -3.20
CA ASP A 37 10.43 -0.03 -3.95
C ASP A 37 10.34 -0.89 -5.23
N GLY A 38 10.97 -0.43 -6.31
CA GLY A 38 11.05 -1.18 -7.58
C GLY A 38 10.83 -0.31 -8.81
N LEU A 39 11.58 -0.57 -9.89
CA LEU A 39 11.43 0.17 -11.16
C LEU A 39 10.19 -0.26 -11.95
N GLU A 40 9.70 -1.47 -11.68
CA GLU A 40 8.46 -2.05 -12.17
C GLU A 40 7.21 -1.38 -11.57
N VAL A 41 7.37 -0.66 -10.45
CA VAL A 41 6.28 0.05 -9.80
C VAL A 41 6.20 1.49 -10.33
N SER A 42 5.01 1.86 -10.82
CA SER A 42 4.69 3.24 -11.19
C SER A 42 4.86 4.20 -10.01
N ARG A 43 5.19 5.48 -10.31
CA ARG A 43 5.27 6.55 -9.30
C ARG A 43 4.03 6.66 -8.43
N ARG A 44 2.87 6.51 -9.07
CA ARG A 44 1.54 6.36 -8.46
C ARG A 44 0.93 5.13 -9.13
N HIS A 45 0.89 4.00 -8.43
CA HIS A 45 0.55 2.71 -9.01
C HIS A 45 -0.93 2.39 -8.87
N CYS A 46 -1.48 2.52 -7.65
CA CYS A 46 -2.89 2.30 -7.42
C CYS A 46 -3.41 3.11 -6.23
N ARG A 47 -4.74 3.18 -6.16
CA ARG A 47 -5.52 3.78 -5.08
C ARG A 47 -6.59 2.77 -4.67
N ILE A 48 -6.69 2.47 -3.38
CA ILE A 48 -7.72 1.58 -2.84
C ILE A 48 -8.73 2.44 -2.10
N GLU A 49 -10.00 2.27 -2.44
CA GLU A 49 -11.14 2.98 -1.88
C GLU A 49 -12.31 2.02 -1.62
N HIS A 50 -13.19 2.39 -0.70
CA HIS A 50 -14.28 1.57 -0.17
C HIS A 50 -15.64 1.98 -0.72
#